data_AF-A0A3C1HYC5-F1
#
_entry.id   AF-A0A3C1HYC5-F1
#
_cell.length_a   1.000
_cell.length_b   1.000
_cell.length_c   1.000
_cell.angle_alpha   90.00
_cell.angle_beta   90.00
_cell.angle_gamma   90.00
#
_symmetry.space_group_name_H-M   'P 1'
#
loop_
_entity.id
_entity.type
_entity.pdbx_description
1 polymer ?
#
loop_
_entity_poly.entity_id
_entity_poly.type
_entity_poly.pdbx_seq_one_letter_code
_entity_poly.pdbx_strand_id
1 'polypeptide(L)'
;MSSFENFINDQKKAFKKLPKRVRDEINSSLELRKASIVLSLDRCESPIEQLLMIHLIDLELELKSEIRVLGIENEVIFNVQEEVEICGKKYRLDFSIECIIGGERYKFAIECDGHDYHERTKEQALRDKSRDRNLISEGYIVIRFTGSEIWDRPVKCIRELRDIIHNKIGLTAYWEEIIERELGGY
;
A
#
# COMPACT_ATOMS: atom_id res chain seq x y z
N MET A 1 -6.07 -18.98 -21.20
CA MET A 1 -5.23 -18.60 -20.05
C MET A 1 -4.63 -17.23 -20.33
N SER A 2 -4.64 -16.34 -19.35
CA SER A 2 -4.08 -14.97 -19.52
C SER A 2 -2.56 -15.02 -19.78
N SER A 3 -1.98 -13.96 -20.36
CA SER A 3 -0.52 -13.85 -20.55
C SER A 3 0.23 -14.06 -19.23
N PHE A 4 -0.33 -13.57 -18.11
CA PHE A 4 0.19 -13.78 -16.77
C PHE A 4 0.15 -15.26 -16.33
N GLU A 5 -0.98 -15.95 -16.53
CA GLU A 5 -1.09 -17.36 -16.17
C GLU A 5 -0.08 -18.23 -16.94
N ASN A 6 0.17 -17.91 -18.20
CA ASN A 6 1.19 -18.59 -19.00
C ASN A 6 2.59 -18.34 -18.44
N PHE A 7 2.92 -17.09 -18.13
CA PHE A 7 4.19 -16.74 -17.49
C PHE A 7 4.40 -17.52 -16.18
N ILE A 8 3.41 -17.52 -15.29
CA ILE A 8 3.47 -18.26 -14.02
C ILE A 8 3.67 -19.76 -14.25
N ASN A 9 2.97 -20.34 -15.22
CA ASN A 9 3.14 -21.76 -15.55
C ASN A 9 4.54 -22.08 -16.08
N ASP A 10 5.14 -21.19 -16.86
CA ASP A 10 6.50 -21.38 -17.36
C ASP A 10 7.53 -21.26 -16.23
N GLN A 11 7.34 -20.32 -15.29
CA GLN A 11 8.19 -20.27 -14.08
C GLN A 11 8.04 -21.53 -13.22
N LYS A 12 6.83 -22.10 -13.08
CA LYS A 12 6.63 -23.38 -12.38
C LYS A 12 7.36 -24.54 -13.07
N LYS A 13 7.40 -24.58 -14.40
CA LYS A 13 8.17 -25.58 -15.15
C LYS A 13 9.68 -25.37 -14.96
N ALA A 14 10.15 -24.12 -15.01
CA ALA A 14 11.55 -23.77 -14.80
C ALA A 14 12.01 -24.16 -13.39
N PHE A 15 11.21 -23.87 -12.36
CA PHE A 15 11.48 -24.24 -10.97
C PHE A 15 11.72 -25.75 -10.81
N LYS A 16 10.89 -26.59 -11.44
CA LYS A 16 11.05 -28.06 -11.37
C LYS A 16 12.37 -28.58 -11.94
N LYS A 17 13.00 -27.83 -12.85
CA LYS A 17 14.28 -28.19 -13.48
C LYS A 17 15.49 -27.78 -12.62
N LEU A 18 15.29 -27.00 -11.56
CA LEU A 18 16.38 -26.54 -10.69
C LEU A 18 16.96 -27.70 -9.85
N PRO A 19 18.27 -27.65 -9.53
CA PRO A 19 18.89 -28.58 -8.59
C PRO A 19 18.13 -28.65 -7.27
N LYS A 20 18.08 -29.83 -6.64
CA LYS A 20 17.32 -30.05 -5.39
C LYS A 20 17.67 -29.01 -4.31
N ARG A 21 18.96 -28.79 -4.05
CA ARG A 21 19.43 -27.83 -3.03
C ARG A 21 18.92 -26.41 -3.26
N VAL A 22 18.80 -25.98 -4.52
CA VAL A 22 18.28 -24.65 -4.88
C VAL A 22 16.78 -24.59 -4.65
N ARG A 23 16.03 -25.64 -5.04
CA ARG A 23 14.58 -25.72 -4.75
C ARG A 23 14.29 -25.71 -3.25
N ASP A 24 15.08 -26.43 -2.47
CA ASP A 24 14.95 -26.47 -1.02
C ASP A 24 15.16 -25.06 -0.41
N GLU A 25 16.17 -24.31 -0.87
CA GLU A 25 16.41 -22.93 -0.41
C GLU A 25 15.25 -21.98 -0.78
N ILE A 26 14.77 -22.05 -2.02
CA ILE A 26 13.62 -21.24 -2.47
C ILE A 26 12.39 -21.55 -1.61
N ASN A 27 12.11 -22.82 -1.33
CA ASN A 27 10.98 -23.21 -0.50
C ASN A 27 11.13 -22.68 0.93
N SER A 28 12.32 -22.79 1.54
CA SER A 28 12.59 -22.20 2.86
C SER A 28 12.36 -20.69 2.86
N SER A 29 12.83 -19.98 1.81
CA SER A 29 12.57 -18.55 1.66
C SER A 29 11.08 -18.22 1.51
N LEU A 30 10.31 -19.05 0.79
CA LEU A 30 8.87 -18.87 0.63
C LEU A 30 8.11 -19.08 1.95
N GLU A 31 8.50 -20.09 2.74
CA GLU A 31 7.91 -20.31 4.07
C GLU A 31 8.23 -19.16 5.04
N LEU A 32 9.47 -18.64 5.02
CA LEU A 32 9.83 -17.45 5.78
C LEU A 32 9.03 -16.21 5.34
N ARG A 33 8.85 -16.02 4.02
CA ARG A 33 8.03 -14.92 3.49
C ARG A 33 6.57 -15.07 3.93
N LYS A 34 6.01 -16.27 3.87
CA LYS A 34 4.65 -16.56 4.33
C LYS A 34 4.50 -16.27 5.82
N ALA A 35 5.44 -16.70 6.66
CA ALA A 35 5.43 -16.41 8.09
C ALA A 35 5.46 -14.90 8.36
N SER A 36 6.32 -14.15 7.66
CA SER A 36 6.40 -12.69 7.75
C SER A 36 5.10 -11.98 7.35
N ILE A 37 4.44 -12.47 6.29
CA ILE A 37 3.11 -11.97 5.89
C ILE A 37 2.11 -12.24 7.02
N VAL A 38 2.00 -13.49 7.50
CA VAL A 38 1.05 -13.86 8.56
C VAL A 38 1.23 -13.01 9.81
N LEU A 39 2.47 -12.77 10.26
CA LEU A 39 2.76 -11.87 11.38
C LEU A 39 2.28 -10.44 11.14
N SER A 40 2.33 -9.98 9.90
CA SER A 40 1.83 -8.66 9.53
C SER A 40 0.30 -8.59 9.54
N LEU A 41 -0.37 -9.67 9.11
CA LEU A 41 -1.84 -9.77 9.07
C LEU A 41 -2.48 -9.84 10.45
N ASP A 42 -1.76 -10.35 11.45
CA ASP A 42 -2.22 -10.41 12.85
C ASP A 42 -2.45 -9.02 13.47
N ARG A 43 -1.87 -7.98 12.86
CA ARG A 43 -2.07 -6.58 13.26
C ARG A 43 -3.34 -5.94 12.69
N CYS A 44 -4.01 -6.60 11.74
CA CYS A 44 -5.24 -6.12 11.10
C CYS A 44 -6.48 -6.62 11.86
N GLU A 45 -7.59 -5.88 11.78
CA GLU A 45 -8.83 -6.16 12.52
C GLU A 45 -9.93 -6.79 11.68
N SER A 46 -9.78 -6.82 10.35
CA SER A 46 -10.77 -7.42 9.44
C SER A 46 -10.15 -8.17 8.25
N PRO A 47 -10.88 -9.12 7.62
CA PRO A 47 -10.39 -9.82 6.43
C PRO A 47 -10.07 -8.91 5.23
N ILE A 48 -10.80 -7.80 5.07
CA ILE A 48 -10.52 -6.83 3.99
C ILE A 48 -9.23 -6.06 4.26
N GLU A 49 -8.95 -5.66 5.50
CA GLU A 49 -7.66 -5.10 5.86
C GLU A 49 -6.53 -6.10 5.61
N GLN A 50 -6.73 -7.38 5.97
CA GLN A 50 -5.73 -8.42 5.71
C GLN A 50 -5.45 -8.58 4.20
N LEU A 51 -6.49 -8.57 3.36
CA LEU A 51 -6.33 -8.64 1.89
C LEU A 51 -5.56 -7.44 1.35
N LEU A 52 -5.85 -6.23 1.83
CA LEU A 52 -5.11 -5.03 1.43
C LEU A 52 -3.66 -5.09 1.93
N MET A 53 -3.45 -5.52 3.17
CA MET A 53 -2.14 -5.60 3.83
C MET A 53 -1.17 -6.51 3.09
N ILE A 54 -1.63 -7.63 2.51
CA ILE A 54 -0.78 -8.52 1.69
C ILE A 54 -0.03 -7.72 0.61
N HIS A 55 -0.73 -6.79 -0.04
CA HIS A 55 -0.17 -5.99 -1.12
C HIS A 55 0.47 -4.67 -0.65
N LEU A 56 0.05 -4.14 0.51
CA LEU A 56 0.73 -2.99 1.14
C LEU A 56 2.17 -3.32 1.55
N ILE A 57 2.45 -4.56 1.97
CA ILE A 57 3.82 -4.99 2.30
C ILE A 57 4.75 -4.84 1.09
N ASP A 58 4.26 -5.20 -0.10
CA ASP A 58 5.06 -5.06 -1.33
C ASP A 58 5.22 -3.58 -1.70
N LEU A 59 4.14 -2.79 -1.62
CA LEU A 59 4.20 -1.34 -1.85
C LEU A 59 5.17 -0.62 -0.89
N GLU A 60 5.19 -1.00 0.40
CA GLU A 60 6.11 -0.43 1.39
C GLU A 60 7.57 -0.63 0.97
N LEU A 61 7.92 -1.83 0.50
CA LEU A 61 9.27 -2.17 0.04
C LEU A 61 9.63 -1.44 -1.26
N GLU A 62 8.68 -1.33 -2.19
CA GLU A 62 8.81 -0.55 -3.43
C GLU A 62 9.10 0.92 -3.10
N LEU A 63 8.24 1.56 -2.29
CA LEU A 63 8.39 2.96 -1.90
C LEU A 63 9.73 3.21 -1.20
N LYS A 64 10.13 2.37 -0.22
CA LYS A 64 11.43 2.48 0.45
C LYS A 64 12.61 2.41 -0.52
N SER A 65 12.46 1.74 -1.64
CA SER A 65 13.49 1.62 -2.67
C SER A 65 13.48 2.81 -3.62
N GLU A 66 12.30 3.20 -4.10
CA GLU A 66 12.13 4.25 -5.10
C GLU A 66 12.40 5.65 -4.57
N ILE A 67 11.96 5.98 -3.35
CA ILE A 67 12.15 7.34 -2.81
C ILE A 67 13.61 7.77 -2.77
N ARG A 68 14.57 6.83 -2.75
CA ARG A 68 16.02 7.15 -2.72
C ARG A 68 16.47 7.96 -3.93
N VAL A 69 15.72 7.91 -5.04
CA VAL A 69 16.04 8.73 -6.23
C VAL A 69 15.72 10.21 -6.03
N LEU A 70 14.88 10.55 -5.06
CA LEU A 70 14.46 11.92 -4.76
C LEU A 70 15.42 12.66 -3.81
N GLY A 71 16.44 11.99 -3.26
CA GLY A 71 17.40 12.61 -2.34
C GLY A 71 17.98 11.66 -1.30
N ILE A 72 18.86 12.22 -0.45
CA ILE A 72 19.60 11.48 0.59
C ILE A 72 18.87 11.38 1.93
N GLU A 73 17.93 12.28 2.22
CA GLU A 73 17.20 12.37 3.49
C GLU A 73 15.74 11.94 3.30
N ASN A 74 15.55 10.67 2.97
CA ASN A 74 14.24 10.11 2.65
C ASN A 74 13.89 8.92 3.56
N GLU A 75 12.65 8.91 4.06
CA GLU A 75 12.13 7.85 4.93
C GLU A 75 10.69 7.50 4.56
N VAL A 76 10.31 6.24 4.72
CA VAL A 76 8.92 5.77 4.64
C VAL A 76 8.59 5.06 5.94
N ILE A 77 7.64 5.63 6.67
CA ILE A 77 7.08 5.09 7.91
C ILE A 77 5.72 4.49 7.57
N PHE A 78 5.51 3.24 7.99
CA PHE A 78 4.27 2.51 7.73
C PHE A 78 3.73 1.98 9.05
N ASN A 79 2.48 2.32 9.37
CA ASN A 79 1.80 1.85 10.58
C ASN A 79 0.50 1.15 10.23
N VAL A 80 0.15 0.17 11.07
CA VAL A 80 -1.11 -0.57 11.02
C VAL A 80 -1.85 -0.25 12.31
N GLN A 81 -3.14 0.09 12.23
CA GLN A 81 -3.98 0.37 13.38
C GLN A 81 -3.47 1.53 14.27
N GLU A 82 -2.95 2.59 13.64
CA GLU A 82 -2.33 3.72 14.33
C GLU A 82 -3.37 4.59 15.04
N GLU A 83 -3.14 4.86 16.34
CA GLU A 83 -3.90 5.85 17.08
C GLU A 83 -3.27 7.24 16.96
N VAL A 84 -4.06 8.20 16.49
CA VAL A 84 -3.66 9.62 16.38
C VAL A 84 -4.63 10.50 17.16
N GLU A 85 -4.12 11.56 17.78
CA GLU A 85 -4.93 12.55 18.48
C GLU A 85 -4.94 13.86 17.70
N ILE A 86 -6.14 14.30 17.28
CA ILE A 86 -6.35 15.50 16.47
C ILE A 86 -7.47 16.32 17.10
N CYS A 87 -7.20 17.59 17.41
CA CYS A 87 -8.16 18.50 18.04
C CYS A 87 -8.81 17.91 19.31
N GLY A 88 -8.04 17.18 20.12
CA GLY A 88 -8.51 16.50 21.35
C GLY A 88 -9.42 15.29 21.11
N LYS A 89 -9.46 14.77 19.88
CA LYS A 89 -10.19 13.54 19.52
C LYS A 89 -9.20 12.48 19.08
N LYS A 90 -9.40 11.26 19.55
CA LYS A 90 -8.64 10.09 19.10
C LYS A 90 -9.28 9.49 17.85
N TYR A 91 -8.45 9.22 16.86
CA TYR A 91 -8.79 8.47 15.67
C TYR A 91 -7.87 7.27 15.57
N ARG A 92 -8.39 6.16 15.05
CA ARG A 92 -7.60 4.96 14.79
C ARG A 92 -7.66 4.65 13.31
N LEU A 93 -6.53 4.77 12.64
CA LEU A 93 -6.39 4.59 11.20
C LEU A 93 -6.09 3.12 10.91
N ASP A 94 -6.76 2.51 9.93
CA ASP A 94 -6.50 1.11 9.58
C ASP A 94 -5.05 0.95 9.11
N PHE A 95 -4.60 1.87 8.25
CA PHE A 95 -3.20 2.03 7.87
C PHE A 95 -2.82 3.50 7.76
N SER A 96 -1.55 3.80 8.04
CA SER A 96 -0.94 5.07 7.70
C SER A 96 0.41 4.89 7.02
N ILE A 97 0.68 5.80 6.08
CA ILE A 97 1.97 5.90 5.40
C ILE A 97 2.43 7.34 5.55
N GLU A 98 3.63 7.55 6.07
CA GLU A 98 4.30 8.84 6.07
C GLU A 98 5.58 8.74 5.24
N CYS A 99 5.63 9.49 4.14
CA CYS A 99 6.85 9.67 3.36
C CYS A 99 7.49 10.99 3.80
N ILE A 100 8.77 10.93 4.20
CA ILE A 100 9.59 12.10 4.47
C ILE A 100 10.55 12.25 3.29
N ILE A 101 10.49 13.36 2.57
CA ILE A 101 11.34 13.61 1.40
C ILE A 101 11.99 14.99 1.55
N GLY A 102 13.31 15.03 1.73
CA GLY A 102 14.04 16.30 1.88
C GLY A 102 13.53 17.18 3.03
N GLY A 103 13.04 16.56 4.12
CA GLY A 103 12.46 17.23 5.28
C GLY A 103 10.95 17.50 5.21
N GLU A 104 10.34 17.41 4.02
CA GLU A 104 8.88 17.55 3.85
C GLU A 104 8.16 16.25 4.17
N ARG A 105 7.00 16.36 4.84
CA ARG A 105 6.20 15.21 5.30
C ARG A 105 4.92 15.06 4.49
N TYR A 106 4.72 13.87 3.93
CA TYR A 106 3.52 13.50 3.19
C TYR A 106 2.81 12.37 3.91
N LYS A 107 1.64 12.66 4.49
CA LYS A 107 0.88 11.72 5.31
C LYS A 107 -0.32 11.18 4.54
N PHE A 108 -0.49 9.86 4.55
CA PHE A 108 -1.61 9.17 3.91
C PHE A 108 -2.32 8.33 4.96
N ALA A 109 -3.63 8.50 5.08
CA ALA A 109 -4.50 7.65 5.90
C ALA A 109 -5.30 6.76 4.95
N ILE A 110 -5.22 5.44 5.12
CA ILE A 110 -5.90 4.47 4.28
C ILE A 110 -6.91 3.71 5.13
N GLU A 111 -8.16 3.71 4.69
CA GLU A 111 -9.28 3.15 5.45
C GLU A 111 -10.03 2.09 4.62
N CYS A 112 -10.38 1.00 5.29
CA CYS A 112 -11.09 -0.15 4.75
C CYS A 112 -12.56 -0.10 5.21
N ASP A 113 -13.43 0.47 4.39
CA ASP A 113 -14.86 0.61 4.70
C ASP A 113 -15.57 -0.75 4.48
N GLY A 114 -15.60 -1.59 5.51
CA GLY A 114 -16.22 -2.92 5.50
C GLY A 114 -17.73 -2.97 5.72
N HIS A 115 -18.44 -1.84 5.61
CA HIS A 115 -19.88 -1.85 5.81
C HIS A 115 -20.58 -2.63 4.69
N ASP A 116 -21.03 -3.83 5.05
CA ASP A 116 -22.11 -4.56 4.39
C ASP A 116 -23.26 -3.60 4.09
N TYR A 117 -23.98 -3.93 3.01
CA TYR A 117 -25.07 -3.21 2.32
C TYR A 117 -26.29 -2.79 3.19
N HIS A 118 -26.13 -2.44 4.46
CA HIS A 118 -27.17 -1.96 5.35
C HIS A 118 -26.93 -0.48 5.70
N GLU A 119 -27.81 0.35 5.15
CA GLU A 119 -27.99 1.80 5.29
C GLU A 119 -27.00 2.53 6.20
N ARG A 120 -26.01 3.20 5.59
CA ARG A 120 -25.19 4.23 6.25
C ARG A 120 -26.13 5.34 6.74
N THR A 121 -26.24 5.53 8.06
CA THR A 121 -27.14 6.57 8.59
C THR A 121 -26.58 7.97 8.30
N LYS A 122 -27.44 8.99 8.30
CA LYS A 122 -26.99 10.38 8.13
C LYS A 122 -25.98 10.78 9.21
N GLU A 123 -26.14 10.27 10.43
CA GLU A 123 -25.26 10.53 11.56
C GLU A 123 -23.88 9.87 11.38
N GLN A 124 -23.84 8.65 10.84
CA GLN A 124 -22.57 8.01 10.45
C GLN A 124 -21.85 8.83 9.38
N ALA A 125 -22.55 9.19 8.29
CA ALA A 125 -21.97 9.99 7.22
C ALA A 125 -21.46 11.36 7.70
N LEU A 126 -22.16 12.00 8.66
CA LEU A 126 -21.70 13.26 9.26
C LEU A 126 -20.46 13.08 10.14
N ARG A 127 -20.38 11.97 10.89
CA ARG A 127 -19.20 11.62 11.70
C ARG A 127 -17.98 11.35 10.82
N ASP A 128 -18.14 10.56 9.77
CA ASP A 128 -17.06 10.22 8.83
C ASP A 128 -16.53 11.49 8.15
N LYS A 129 -17.41 12.36 7.65
CA LYS A 129 -17.01 13.66 7.09
C LYS A 129 -16.30 14.57 8.10
N SER A 130 -16.68 14.50 9.38
CA SER A 130 -16.02 15.27 10.44
C SER A 130 -14.63 14.72 10.74
N ARG A 131 -14.49 13.39 10.80
CA ARG A 131 -13.21 12.68 10.91
C ARG A 131 -12.27 13.05 9.76
N ASP A 132 -12.75 12.94 8.52
CA ASP A 132 -11.94 13.24 7.33
C ASP A 132 -11.45 14.68 7.32
N ARG A 133 -12.31 15.66 7.67
CA ARG A 133 -11.88 17.06 7.79
C ARG A 133 -10.79 17.27 8.84
N ASN A 134 -10.87 16.57 9.97
CA ASN A 134 -9.85 16.67 11.01
C ASN A 134 -8.52 16.06 10.55
N LEU A 135 -8.55 14.92 9.87
CA LEU A 135 -7.33 14.34 9.27
C LEU A 135 -6.73 15.29 8.23
N ILE A 136 -7.55 15.84 7.34
CA ILE A 136 -7.10 16.80 6.33
C ILE A 136 -6.50 18.06 6.96
N SER A 137 -7.05 18.57 8.07
CA SER A 137 -6.48 19.74 8.74
C SER A 137 -5.07 19.49 9.31
N GLU A 138 -4.69 18.23 9.53
CA GLU A 138 -3.35 17.81 9.97
C GLU A 138 -2.45 17.35 8.81
N GLY A 139 -2.88 17.61 7.56
CA GLY A 139 -2.11 17.33 6.35
C GLY A 139 -2.22 15.90 5.82
N TYR A 140 -3.15 15.08 6.36
CA TYR A 140 -3.40 13.76 5.80
C TYR A 140 -4.14 13.83 4.47
N ILE A 141 -3.70 12.98 3.54
CA ILE A 141 -4.47 12.58 2.38
C ILE A 141 -5.24 11.32 2.77
N VAL A 142 -6.56 11.43 2.83
CA VAL A 142 -7.42 10.31 3.23
C VAL A 142 -7.88 9.55 1.99
N ILE A 143 -7.57 8.25 1.93
CA ILE A 143 -8.01 7.32 0.89
C ILE A 143 -8.90 6.26 1.55
N ARG A 144 -10.11 6.09 1.04
CA ARG A 144 -11.05 5.06 1.52
C ARG A 144 -11.34 4.07 0.41
N PHE A 145 -11.24 2.79 0.70
CA PHE A 145 -11.67 1.72 -0.19
C PHE A 145 -12.84 0.97 0.44
N THR A 146 -13.86 0.67 -0.36
CA THR A 146 -14.95 -0.18 0.10
C THR A 146 -14.50 -1.63 0.23
N GLY A 147 -15.16 -2.40 1.10
CA GLY A 147 -14.89 -3.82 1.26
C GLY A 147 -14.99 -4.60 -0.05
N SER A 148 -15.93 -4.26 -0.94
CA SER A 148 -16.07 -4.91 -2.25
C SER A 148 -14.93 -4.56 -3.21
N GLU A 149 -14.44 -3.32 -3.22
CA GLU A 149 -13.26 -2.96 -4.02
C GLU A 149 -12.02 -3.75 -3.60
N ILE A 150 -11.81 -3.87 -2.30
CA ILE A 150 -10.68 -4.63 -1.74
C ILE A 150 -10.86 -6.12 -2.00
N TRP A 151 -12.06 -6.66 -1.78
CA TRP A 151 -12.34 -8.09 -1.92
C TRP A 151 -12.20 -8.56 -3.37
N ASP A 152 -12.77 -7.81 -4.31
CA ASP A 152 -12.78 -8.20 -5.71
C ASP A 152 -11.45 -7.90 -6.42
N ARG A 153 -10.81 -6.76 -6.07
CA ARG A 153 -9.65 -6.23 -6.82
C ARG A 153 -8.64 -5.51 -5.90
N PRO A 154 -8.00 -6.22 -4.95
CA PRO A 154 -7.08 -5.58 -4.00
C PRO A 154 -5.86 -4.96 -4.71
N VAL A 155 -5.32 -5.62 -5.76
CA VAL A 155 -4.22 -5.11 -6.59
C VAL A 155 -4.60 -3.77 -7.27
N LYS A 156 -5.86 -3.59 -7.65
CA LYS A 156 -6.31 -2.31 -8.24
C LYS A 156 -6.27 -1.20 -7.19
N CYS A 157 -6.72 -1.46 -5.97
CA CYS A 157 -6.69 -0.51 -4.86
C CYS A 157 -5.25 -0.07 -4.55
N ILE A 158 -4.31 -1.02 -4.51
CA ILE A 158 -2.89 -0.70 -4.29
C ILE A 158 -2.28 0.10 -5.43
N ARG A 159 -2.62 -0.21 -6.68
CA ARG A 159 -2.14 0.60 -7.80
C ARG A 159 -2.64 2.05 -7.70
N GLU A 160 -3.92 2.23 -7.38
CA GLU A 160 -4.49 3.57 -7.19
C GLU A 160 -3.81 4.32 -6.04
N LEU A 161 -3.61 3.65 -4.89
CA LEU A 161 -2.87 4.20 -3.76
C LEU A 161 -1.44 4.60 -4.14
N ARG A 162 -0.71 3.71 -4.82
CA ARG A 162 0.65 3.96 -5.30
C ARG A 162 0.69 5.17 -6.20
N ASP A 163 -0.20 5.25 -7.19
CA ASP A 163 -0.22 6.36 -8.13
C ASP A 163 -0.52 7.69 -7.41
N ILE A 164 -1.41 7.70 -6.40
CA ILE A 164 -1.66 8.86 -5.53
C ILE A 164 -0.38 9.25 -4.77
N ILE A 165 0.30 8.30 -4.14
CA ILE A 165 1.54 8.55 -3.39
C ILE A 165 2.61 9.11 -4.32
N HIS A 166 2.87 8.46 -5.47
CA HIS A 166 3.92 8.85 -6.41
C HIS A 166 3.70 10.27 -6.94
N ASN A 167 2.46 10.60 -7.30
CA ASN A 167 2.11 11.95 -7.74
C ASN A 167 2.35 12.97 -6.63
N LYS A 168 1.96 12.65 -5.39
CA LYS A 168 2.05 13.60 -4.29
C LYS A 168 3.49 13.87 -3.86
N ILE A 169 4.33 12.84 -3.82
CA ILE A 169 5.72 12.96 -3.38
C ILE A 169 6.68 13.35 -4.51
N GLY A 170 6.19 13.48 -5.74
CA GLY A 170 6.98 13.92 -6.90
C GLY A 170 7.72 12.80 -7.65
N LEU A 171 7.51 11.52 -7.31
CA LEU A 171 8.11 10.40 -8.06
C LEU A 171 7.64 10.36 -9.52
N THR A 172 6.37 10.65 -9.78
CA THR A 172 5.84 10.65 -11.16
C THR A 172 6.58 11.67 -12.02
N ALA A 173 6.68 12.91 -11.54
CA ALA A 173 7.38 13.99 -12.25
C ALA A 173 8.86 13.66 -12.47
N TYR A 174 9.53 13.08 -11.46
CA TYR A 174 10.91 12.63 -11.60
C TYR A 174 11.07 11.61 -12.74
N TRP A 175 10.22 10.58 -12.79
CA TRP A 175 10.32 9.56 -13.83
C TRP A 175 9.96 10.08 -15.22
N GLU A 176 8.98 10.97 -15.33
CA GLU A 176 8.63 11.64 -16.59
C GLU A 176 9.83 12.44 -17.14
N GLU A 177 10.51 13.22 -16.29
CA GLU A 177 11.71 13.97 -16.68
C GLU A 177 12.84 13.04 -17.15
N ILE A 178 13.09 11.95 -16.42
CA ILE A 178 14.11 10.96 -16.82
C ILE A 178 13.75 10.31 -18.16
N ILE A 179 12.50 9.88 -18.34
CA ILE A 179 12.06 9.26 -19.59
C ILE A 179 12.20 10.24 -20.76
N GLU A 180 11.79 11.48 -20.59
CA GLU A 180 11.93 12.51 -21.63
C GLU A 180 13.41 12.76 -21.97
N ARG A 181 14.27 12.86 -20.96
CA ARG A 181 15.72 13.05 -21.16
C ARG A 181 16.38 11.89 -21.89
N GLU A 182 16.04 10.65 -21.55
CA GLU A 182 16.71 9.45 -22.08
C GLU A 182 16.08 8.92 -23.39
N LEU A 183 14.76 9.10 -23.57
CA LEU A 183 14.00 8.54 -24.71
C LEU A 183 13.39 9.60 -25.64
N GLY A 184 13.24 10.85 -25.19
CA GLY A 184 12.66 11.95 -25.97
C GLY A 184 13.63 12.60 -26.96
N GLY A 185 14.88 12.15 -27.01
CA GLY A 185 15.90 12.62 -27.96
C GLY A 185 15.88 11.94 -29.34
N TYR A 186 14.73 11.51 -29.84
CA TYR A 186 14.53 10.98 -31.21
C TYR A 186 13.61 11.87 -32.04
#